data_AF-A0A3B1KF65-F1
#
_entry.id   AF-A0A3B1KF65-F1
#
_cell.length_a   1.000
_cell.length_b   1.000
_cell.length_c   1.000
_cell.angle_alpha   90.00
_cell.angle_beta   90.00
_cell.angle_gamma   90.00
#
_symmetry.space_group_name_H-M   'P 1'
#
loop_
_entity.id
_entity.type
_entity.pdbx_description
1 polymer ?
#
loop_
_entity_poly.entity_id
_entity_poly.type
_entity_poly.pdbx_seq_one_letter_code
_entity_poly.pdbx_strand_id
1 'polypeptide(L)'
;LGSSASAPESPRMKSYKNSILSVGRDTGIDPAIIAAIISRETRAGHFLQADGWNSGHKAFGIMQVHRDNHPRGGKDSEEHMVQAVGLLNELWGITQTVLSLSGGIAAYNCGPGDVSSQEVDQNTEGGDYSSDVVARARWYKKINFF
;
A
#
# COMPACT_ATOMS: atom_id res chain seq x y z
N LEU A 1 -7.22 -11.59 -14.00
CA LEU A 1 -8.45 -10.96 -13.46
C LEU A 1 -8.05 -10.25 -12.17
N GLY A 2 -7.44 -9.07 -12.30
CA GLY A 2 -6.95 -8.28 -11.17
C GLY A 2 -8.13 -7.75 -10.37
N SER A 3 -8.14 -7.99 -9.06
CA SER A 3 -9.26 -7.66 -8.20
C SER A 3 -9.29 -6.16 -7.94
N SER A 4 -10.20 -5.44 -8.59
CA SER A 4 -10.48 -4.05 -8.25
C SER A 4 -10.80 -3.88 -6.75
N ALA A 5 -10.55 -2.69 -6.23
CA ALA A 5 -11.10 -2.25 -4.94
C ALA A 5 -12.62 -2.46 -5.04
N SER A 6 -13.18 -3.23 -4.10
CA SER A 6 -14.55 -3.73 -4.25
C SER A 6 -15.52 -2.91 -3.41
N ALA A 7 -16.76 -2.75 -3.90
CA ALA A 7 -17.82 -2.06 -3.14
C ALA A 7 -17.99 -2.61 -1.69
N PRO A 8 -17.84 -3.91 -1.41
CA PRO A 8 -17.82 -4.46 -0.05
C PRO A 8 -16.70 -3.95 0.87
N GLU A 9 -15.56 -3.47 0.33
CA GLU A 9 -14.48 -2.88 1.14
C GLU A 9 -14.82 -1.46 1.61
N SER A 10 -15.71 -0.77 0.91
CA SER A 10 -15.96 0.66 1.10
C SER A 10 -16.33 1.03 2.55
N PRO A 11 -17.16 0.26 3.29
CA PRO A 11 -17.45 0.56 4.69
C PRO A 11 -16.21 0.49 5.60
N ARG A 12 -15.32 -0.49 5.37
CA ARG A 12 -14.07 -0.63 6.13
C ARG A 12 -13.08 0.47 5.75
N MET A 13 -12.94 0.76 4.45
CA MET A 13 -12.07 1.85 4.02
C MET A 13 -12.51 3.22 4.58
N LYS A 14 -13.83 3.42 4.76
CA LYS A 14 -14.37 4.66 5.34
C LYS A 14 -13.88 4.92 6.76
N SER A 15 -13.62 3.90 7.57
CA SER A 15 -13.10 4.10 8.93
C SER A 15 -11.68 4.69 8.94
N TYR A 16 -10.92 4.50 7.86
CA TYR A 16 -9.56 5.01 7.71
C TYR A 16 -9.49 6.35 6.97
N LYS A 17 -10.61 6.84 6.41
CA LYS A 17 -10.62 7.99 5.48
C LYS A 17 -9.90 9.23 6.04
N ASN A 18 -10.16 9.59 7.30
CA ASN A 18 -9.56 10.78 7.90
C ASN A 18 -8.05 10.63 8.11
N SER A 19 -7.58 9.48 8.61
CA SER A 19 -6.15 9.22 8.77
C SER A 19 -5.44 9.11 7.42
N ILE A 20 -6.07 8.52 6.40
CA ILE A 20 -5.53 8.48 5.04
C ILE A 20 -5.38 9.90 4.46
N LEU A 21 -6.36 10.78 4.68
CA LEU A 21 -6.27 12.19 4.27
C LEU A 21 -5.18 12.94 5.04
N SER A 22 -5.03 12.68 6.34
CA SER A 22 -4.00 13.25 7.20
C SER A 22 -2.61 12.85 6.71
N VAL A 23 -2.35 11.54 6.60
CA VAL A 23 -1.07 10.98 6.14
C VAL A 23 -0.74 11.44 4.72
N GLY A 24 -1.71 11.46 3.81
CA GLY A 24 -1.47 11.92 2.43
C GLY A 24 -1.08 13.39 2.37
N ARG A 25 -1.66 14.24 3.21
CA ARG A 25 -1.26 15.65 3.33
C ARG A 25 0.17 15.80 3.85
N ASP A 26 0.53 15.03 4.89
CA ASP A 26 1.83 15.17 5.56
C ASP A 26 2.98 14.58 4.75
N THR A 27 2.69 13.57 3.92
CA THR A 27 3.70 12.85 3.12
C THR A 27 3.76 13.30 1.66
N GLY A 28 2.74 14.02 1.18
CA GLY A 28 2.59 14.39 -0.22
C GLY A 28 2.15 13.23 -1.14
N ILE A 29 1.84 12.06 -0.58
CA ILE A 29 1.31 10.92 -1.33
C ILE A 29 -0.20 11.05 -1.49
N ASP A 30 -0.69 10.80 -2.71
CA ASP A 30 -2.11 10.85 -3.01
C ASP A 30 -2.90 9.88 -2.10
N PRO A 31 -3.91 10.37 -1.33
CA PRO A 31 -4.76 9.54 -0.48
C PRO A 31 -5.34 8.29 -1.18
N ALA A 32 -5.62 8.38 -2.49
CA ALA A 32 -6.12 7.25 -3.27
C ALA A 32 -5.09 6.13 -3.45
N ILE A 33 -3.79 6.45 -3.48
CA ILE A 33 -2.70 5.47 -3.53
C ILE A 33 -2.56 4.76 -2.19
N ILE A 34 -2.62 5.51 -1.08
CA ILE A 34 -2.58 4.95 0.28
C ILE A 34 -3.74 3.96 0.48
N ALA A 35 -4.96 4.37 0.10
CA ALA A 35 -6.15 3.51 0.15
C ALA A 35 -6.02 2.27 -0.75
N ALA A 36 -5.41 2.42 -1.93
CA ALA A 36 -5.17 1.31 -2.85
C ALA A 36 -4.21 0.27 -2.26
N ILE A 37 -3.12 0.71 -1.61
CA ILE A 37 -2.19 -0.19 -0.92
C ILE A 37 -2.91 -0.93 0.22
N ILE A 38 -3.66 -0.22 1.08
CA ILE A 38 -4.46 -0.85 2.15
C ILE A 38 -5.46 -1.89 1.59
N SER A 39 -6.09 -1.60 0.46
CA SER A 39 -6.99 -2.53 -0.23
C SER A 39 -6.23 -3.74 -0.78
N ARG A 40 -5.06 -3.55 -1.41
CA ARG A 40 -4.25 -4.66 -1.94
C ARG A 40 -3.74 -5.57 -0.84
N GLU A 41 -3.19 -4.99 0.22
CA GLU A 41 -2.52 -5.72 1.30
C GLU A 41 -3.47 -6.52 2.17
N THR A 42 -4.60 -5.92 2.55
CA THR A 42 -5.45 -6.52 3.60
C THR A 42 -6.94 -6.47 3.31
N ARG A 43 -7.33 -6.01 2.12
CA ARG A 43 -8.73 -5.69 1.77
C ARG A 43 -9.37 -4.80 2.84
N ALA A 44 -8.68 -3.70 3.20
CA ALA A 44 -9.06 -2.79 4.29
C ALA A 44 -9.18 -3.49 5.66
N GLY A 45 -8.21 -4.33 5.98
CA GLY A 45 -8.15 -5.07 7.25
C GLY A 45 -9.10 -6.27 7.34
N HIS A 46 -9.75 -6.69 6.24
CA HIS A 46 -10.59 -7.89 6.24
C HIS A 46 -9.78 -9.18 6.42
N PHE A 47 -8.57 -9.25 5.86
CA PHE A 47 -7.66 -10.40 5.99
C PHE A 47 -6.62 -10.24 7.11
N LEU A 48 -6.72 -9.17 7.91
CA LEU A 48 -5.77 -8.92 8.99
C LEU A 48 -6.13 -9.76 10.21
N GLN A 49 -5.14 -10.48 10.75
CA GLN A 49 -5.30 -11.24 11.99
C GLN A 49 -5.49 -10.31 13.20
N ALA A 50 -6.00 -10.85 14.31
CA ALA A 50 -6.28 -10.08 15.51
C ALA A 50 -5.02 -9.42 16.09
N ASP A 51 -3.87 -10.09 15.99
CA ASP A 51 -2.56 -9.60 16.43
C ASP A 51 -1.89 -8.64 15.43
N GLY A 52 -2.51 -8.41 14.27
CA GLY A 52 -2.02 -7.52 13.22
C GLY A 52 -0.95 -8.11 12.30
N TRP A 53 -0.52 -9.36 12.49
CA TRP A 53 0.49 -9.99 11.65
C TRP A 53 -0.13 -10.80 10.50
N ASN A 54 0.57 -10.97 9.39
CA ASN A 54 0.19 -11.98 8.40
C ASN A 54 0.52 -13.40 8.84
N SER A 55 -0.02 -14.37 8.09
CA SER A 55 0.36 -15.77 8.22
C SER A 55 1.87 -15.91 8.04
N GLY A 56 2.57 -16.33 9.09
CA GLY A 56 4.04 -16.42 9.12
C GLY A 56 4.77 -15.27 9.79
N HIS A 57 4.08 -14.27 10.35
CA HIS A 57 4.67 -13.16 11.13
C HIS A 57 5.79 -12.43 10.39
N LYS A 58 5.61 -12.19 9.08
CA LYS A 58 6.57 -11.47 8.24
C LYS A 58 6.23 -10.00 8.07
N ALA A 59 4.95 -9.65 8.11
CA ALA A 59 4.49 -8.27 7.91
C ALA A 59 3.32 -7.92 8.84
N PHE A 60 3.23 -6.64 9.19
CA PHE A 60 2.31 -6.12 10.21
C PHE A 60 1.40 -5.01 9.68
N GLY A 61 0.18 -4.98 10.20
CA GLY A 61 -0.78 -3.90 10.04
C GLY A 61 -1.48 -3.84 8.69
N ILE A 62 -2.38 -2.87 8.54
CA ILE A 62 -3.27 -2.72 7.36
C ILE A 62 -2.52 -2.45 6.05
N MET A 63 -1.27 -2.01 6.15
CA MET A 63 -0.34 -1.77 5.02
C MET A 63 0.83 -2.77 4.98
N GLN A 64 0.81 -3.81 5.82
CA GLN A 64 1.77 -4.94 5.78
C GLN A 64 3.25 -4.50 5.76
N VAL A 65 3.65 -3.68 6.72
CA VAL A 65 5.06 -3.30 6.89
C VAL A 65 5.87 -4.53 7.29
N HIS A 66 6.93 -4.84 6.54
CA HIS A 66 7.79 -5.99 6.82
C HIS A 66 8.43 -5.88 8.22
N ARG A 67 8.57 -7.02 8.91
CA ARG A 67 9.06 -7.11 10.29
C ARG A 67 10.44 -6.47 10.49
N ASP A 68 11.30 -6.55 9.47
CA ASP A 68 12.67 -6.02 9.53
C ASP A 68 12.70 -4.48 9.49
N ASN A 69 11.60 -3.85 9.09
CA ASN A 69 11.42 -2.40 9.16
C ASN A 69 10.88 -1.93 10.53
N HIS A 70 10.80 -2.84 11.51
CA HIS A 70 10.37 -2.59 12.89
C HIS A 70 9.02 -1.84 12.96
N PRO A 71 7.89 -2.52 12.66
CA PRO A 71 6.57 -1.89 12.63
C PRO A 71 6.21 -1.15 13.93
N ARG A 72 5.61 0.03 13.81
CA ARG A 72 5.27 0.96 14.90
C ARG A 72 3.77 1.21 14.99
N GLY A 73 3.32 1.61 16.17
CA GLY A 73 1.90 1.88 16.44
C GLY A 73 1.01 0.64 16.46
N GLY A 74 -0.29 0.88 16.53
CA GLY A 74 -1.32 -0.17 16.38
C GLY A 74 -1.50 -0.57 14.91
N LYS A 75 -1.99 -1.81 14.68
CA LYS A 75 -2.13 -2.44 13.35
C LYS A 75 -2.90 -1.62 12.30
N ASP A 76 -3.75 -0.70 12.74
CA ASP A 76 -4.58 0.19 11.93
C ASP A 76 -4.45 1.68 12.35
N SER A 77 -3.41 1.99 13.13
CA SER A 77 -3.17 3.35 13.64
C SER A 77 -2.61 4.29 12.57
N GLU A 78 -2.77 5.59 12.80
CA GLU A 78 -2.16 6.62 11.95
C GLU A 78 -0.63 6.57 11.99
N GLU A 79 -0.02 6.26 13.15
CA GLU A 79 1.43 6.05 13.28
C GLU A 79 1.93 4.94 12.34
N HIS A 80 1.20 3.82 12.26
CA HIS A 80 1.50 2.72 11.34
C HIS A 80 1.41 3.17 9.87
N MET A 81 0.37 3.92 9.52
CA MET A 81 0.21 4.48 8.16
C MET A 81 1.33 5.46 7.81
N VAL A 82 1.71 6.36 8.72
CA VAL A 82 2.83 7.29 8.52
C VAL A 82 4.13 6.53 8.27
N GLN A 83 4.43 5.48 9.05
CA GLN A 83 5.62 4.66 8.82
C GLN A 83 5.59 3.98 7.44
N ALA A 84 4.48 3.32 7.09
CA ALA A 84 4.34 2.61 5.83
C ALA A 84 4.51 3.54 4.63
N VAL A 85 3.91 4.74 4.68
CA VAL A 85 4.02 5.73 3.61
C VAL A 85 5.41 6.38 3.58
N GLY A 86 6.08 6.53 4.73
CA GLY A 86 7.49 6.93 4.78
C GLY A 86 8.40 5.97 4.01
N LEU A 87 8.25 4.66 4.26
CA LEU A 87 8.99 3.62 3.52
C LEU A 87 8.68 3.65 2.02
N LEU A 88 7.40 3.82 1.65
CA LEU A 88 7.01 3.99 0.24
C LEU A 88 7.70 5.20 -0.40
N ASN A 89 7.81 6.32 0.32
CA ASN A 89 8.44 7.53 -0.20
C ASN A 89 9.98 7.39 -0.33
N GLU A 90 10.63 6.67 0.59
CA GLU A 90 12.05 6.33 0.48
C GLU A 90 12.31 5.47 -0.76
N LEU A 91 11.51 4.43 -0.98
CA LEU A 91 11.57 3.57 -2.16
C LEU A 91 11.24 4.33 -3.45
N TRP A 92 10.27 5.25 -3.38
CA TRP A 92 10.00 6.16 -4.49
C TRP A 92 11.23 7.01 -4.81
N GLY A 93 11.85 7.63 -3.82
CA GLY A 93 13.04 8.47 -4.01
C GLY A 93 14.20 7.72 -4.68
N ILE A 94 14.39 6.45 -4.32
CA ILE A 94 15.37 5.55 -4.95
C ILE A 94 14.97 5.21 -6.39
N THR A 95 13.68 5.01 -6.67
CA THR A 95 13.18 4.63 -7.99
C THR A 95 12.94 5.80 -8.94
N GLN A 96 12.95 7.07 -8.51
CA GLN A 96 12.84 8.22 -9.43
C GLN A 96 13.99 8.29 -10.43
N THR A 97 15.18 7.79 -10.08
CA THR A 97 16.32 7.79 -10.99
C THR A 97 16.23 6.68 -12.04
N VAL A 98 15.29 5.72 -11.92
CA VAL A 98 15.27 4.52 -12.77
C VAL A 98 13.88 4.08 -13.27
N LEU A 99 12.76 4.26 -12.53
CA LEU A 99 11.54 3.44 -12.74
C LEU A 99 10.13 4.04 -12.45
N SER A 100 9.96 5.37 -12.26
CA SER A 100 8.63 6.02 -12.08
C SER A 100 7.84 5.60 -10.81
N LEU A 101 6.67 6.22 -10.56
CA LEU A 101 5.70 5.89 -9.48
C LEU A 101 5.45 4.37 -9.34
N SER A 102 5.30 3.68 -10.48
CA SER A 102 5.07 2.22 -10.47
C SER A 102 6.25 1.45 -9.91
N GLY A 103 7.49 1.89 -10.17
CA GLY A 103 8.69 1.28 -9.60
C GLY A 103 8.73 1.36 -8.08
N GLY A 104 8.37 2.51 -7.50
CA GLY A 104 8.28 2.68 -6.05
C GLY A 104 7.20 1.78 -5.42
N ILE A 105 6.04 1.64 -6.07
CA ILE A 105 4.99 0.73 -5.60
C ILE A 105 5.41 -0.73 -5.72
N ALA A 106 6.08 -1.14 -6.81
CA ALA A 106 6.59 -2.50 -6.95
C ALA A 106 7.68 -2.82 -5.92
N ALA A 107 8.62 -1.88 -5.71
CA ALA A 107 9.67 -2.00 -4.70
C ALA A 107 9.11 -2.15 -3.28
N TYR A 108 7.93 -1.58 -2.99
CA TYR A 108 7.26 -1.77 -1.71
C TYR A 108 6.90 -3.24 -1.46
N ASN A 109 6.58 -3.99 -2.51
CA ASN A 109 6.21 -5.40 -2.43
C ASN A 109 7.42 -6.35 -2.51
N CYS A 110 8.31 -6.18 -3.50
CA CYS A 110 9.42 -7.11 -3.74
C CYS A 110 10.79 -6.60 -3.26
N GLY A 111 10.89 -5.34 -2.81
CA GLY A 111 12.16 -4.69 -2.51
C GLY A 111 12.81 -4.06 -3.75
N PRO A 112 13.62 -3.00 -3.58
CA PRO A 112 14.14 -2.22 -4.70
C PRO A 112 15.15 -2.99 -5.58
N GLY A 113 15.85 -3.99 -5.02
CA GLY A 113 16.81 -4.82 -5.76
C GLY A 113 16.16 -5.79 -6.76
N ASP A 114 14.87 -6.08 -6.58
CA ASP A 114 14.12 -7.05 -7.39
C ASP A 114 13.20 -6.36 -8.42
N VAL A 115 13.20 -5.02 -8.50
CA VAL A 115 12.41 -4.32 -9.52
C VAL A 115 13.14 -4.32 -10.86
N SER A 116 12.55 -4.97 -11.85
CA SER A 116 13.07 -5.01 -13.23
C SER A 116 12.82 -3.68 -13.96
N SER A 117 13.84 -3.21 -14.71
CA SER A 117 13.73 -2.00 -15.54
C SER A 117 12.93 -2.20 -16.82
N GLN A 118 12.69 -3.45 -17.22
CA GLN A 118 11.93 -3.81 -18.42
C GLN A 118 10.47 -4.13 -18.09
N GLU A 119 10.24 -4.87 -17.00
CA GLU A 119 8.92 -5.30 -16.54
C GLU A 119 8.79 -5.09 -15.02
N VAL A 120 8.32 -3.90 -14.63
CA VAL A 120 8.31 -3.42 -13.23
C VAL A 120 7.69 -4.41 -12.23
N ASP A 121 6.60 -5.08 -12.62
CA ASP A 121 5.86 -6.01 -11.73
C ASP A 121 6.38 -7.46 -11.78
N GLN A 122 7.36 -7.80 -12.63
CA GLN A 122 7.77 -9.18 -12.93
C GLN A 122 8.05 -10.03 -11.68
N ASN A 123 8.66 -9.44 -10.66
CA ASN A 123 9.04 -10.13 -9.42
C ASN A 123 8.11 -9.79 -8.24
N THR A 124 7.06 -9.01 -8.46
CA THR A 124 6.06 -8.71 -7.43
C THR A 124 5.13 -9.89 -7.21
N GLU A 125 4.51 -9.98 -6.03
CA GLU A 125 3.52 -10.99 -5.71
C GLU A 125 2.35 -10.93 -6.72
N GLY A 126 2.16 -12.04 -7.45
CA GLY A 126 1.16 -12.15 -8.51
C GLY A 126 1.57 -11.55 -9.86
N GLY A 127 2.74 -10.90 -9.95
CA GLY A 127 3.23 -10.30 -11.19
C GLY A 127 2.46 -9.06 -11.64
N ASP A 128 1.69 -8.43 -10.74
CA ASP A 128 0.76 -7.34 -11.06
C ASP A 128 0.61 -6.28 -9.96
N TYR A 129 1.53 -6.22 -8.98
CA TYR A 129 1.30 -5.45 -7.76
C TYR A 129 1.12 -3.95 -8.02
N SER A 130 2.06 -3.30 -8.73
CA SER A 130 1.97 -1.86 -8.98
C SER A 130 0.81 -1.51 -9.91
N SER A 131 0.58 -2.33 -10.95
CA SER A 131 -0.51 -2.14 -11.89
C SER A 131 -1.89 -2.27 -11.23
N ASP A 132 -2.10 -3.24 -10.34
CA ASP A 132 -3.33 -3.39 -9.57
C ASP A 132 -3.52 -2.23 -8.57
N VAL A 133 -2.48 -1.82 -7.84
CA VAL A 133 -2.54 -0.65 -6.94
C VAL A 133 -2.96 0.61 -7.72
N VAL A 134 -2.39 0.87 -8.89
CA VAL A 134 -2.77 2.01 -9.73
C VAL A 134 -4.23 1.91 -10.20
N ALA A 135 -4.70 0.72 -10.59
CA ALA A 135 -6.08 0.49 -10.98
C ALA A 135 -7.07 0.76 -9.83
N ARG A 136 -6.73 0.31 -8.62
CA ARG A 136 -7.51 0.55 -7.40
C ARG A 136 -7.54 2.04 -7.03
N ALA A 137 -6.42 2.74 -7.13
CA ALA A 137 -6.36 4.17 -6.87
C ALA A 137 -7.26 4.96 -7.84
N ARG A 138 -7.25 4.60 -9.13
CA ARG A 138 -8.18 5.18 -10.12
C ARG A 138 -9.64 4.93 -9.77
N TRP A 139 -9.97 3.75 -9.24
CA TRP A 139 -11.33 3.45 -8.79
C TRP A 139 -11.76 4.33 -7.62
N TYR A 140 -10.91 4.51 -6.59
CA TYR A 140 -11.20 5.40 -5.46
C TYR A 140 -11.45 6.85 -5.90
N LYS A 141 -10.69 7.33 -6.89
CA LYS A 141 -10.93 8.64 -7.52
C LYS A 141 -12.26 8.68 -8.26
N LYS A 142 -12.58 7.66 -9.06
CA LYS A 142 -13.81 7.59 -9.86
C LYS A 142 -15.09 7.66 -9.00
N ILE A 143 -15.05 7.12 -7.79
CA ILE A 143 -16.18 7.14 -6.87
C ILE A 143 -16.20 8.37 -5.94
N ASN A 144 -15.31 9.35 -6.16
CA ASN A 144 -15.11 10.52 -5.30
C ASN A 144 -14.98 10.13 -3.81
N PHE A 145 -14.18 9.09 -3.55
CA PHE A 145 -14.05 8.59 -2.19
C PHE A 145 -13.35 9.59 -1.27
N PHE A 146 -12.40 10.36 -1.80
CA PHE A 146 -11.64 11.39 -1.09
C PHE A 146 -12.13 12.78 -1.46
#